data_AF-A0A2D9H6Y5-F1
#
_entry.id   AF-A0A2D9H6Y5-F1
#
_cell.length_a   1.000
_cell.length_b   1.000
_cell.length_c   1.000
_cell.angle_alpha   90.00
_cell.angle_beta   90.00
_cell.angle_gamma   90.00
#
_symmetry.space_group_name_H-M   'P 1'
#
loop_
_entity.id
_entity.type
_entity.pdbx_description
1 polymer ?
#
loop_
_entity_poly.entity_id
_entity_poly.type
_entity_poly.pdbx_seq_one_letter_code
_entity_poly.pdbx_strand_id
1 'polypeptide(L)'
;MPDLLLDPMLEGAWALSPSVALRPEPFGALAYHFGNRKLTFLKRPELVIVVRVLGEHPDVRSALVAAGVPPSQHAAYGEALRGLARTDMIRPREKELAR
;
A
#
# COMPACT_ATOMS: atom_id res chain seq x y z
N MET A 1 -25.58 -0.53 7.11
CA MET A 1 -24.23 -1.11 6.94
C MET A 1 -23.85 -0.84 5.50
N PRO A 2 -22.95 0.11 5.20
CA PRO A 2 -22.52 0.26 3.83
C PRO A 2 -21.84 -1.04 3.44
N ASP A 3 -22.21 -1.52 2.26
CA ASP A 3 -21.88 -2.83 1.76
C ASP A 3 -20.36 -3.04 1.76
N LEU A 4 -19.86 -3.91 2.64
CA LEU A 4 -18.46 -4.33 2.69
C LEU A 4 -18.05 -5.13 1.45
N LEU A 5 -18.97 -5.35 0.51
CA LEU A 5 -18.78 -6.19 -0.65
C LEU A 5 -17.86 -5.60 -1.72
N LEU A 6 -17.58 -4.29 -1.76
CA LEU A 6 -16.59 -3.72 -2.68
C LEU A 6 -15.88 -2.50 -2.05
N ASP A 7 -14.76 -2.71 -1.36
CA ASP A 7 -13.87 -1.61 -0.94
C ASP A 7 -12.98 -1.23 -2.13
N PRO A 8 -13.14 -0.04 -2.74
CA PRO A 8 -12.39 0.33 -3.94
C PRO A 8 -10.88 0.36 -3.72
N MET A 9 -10.42 0.56 -2.47
CA MET A 9 -9.01 0.45 -2.16
C MET A 9 -8.53 -0.99 -2.32
N LEU A 10 -9.31 -1.98 -1.85
CA LEU A 10 -8.93 -3.39 -1.89
C LEU A 10 -8.90 -3.96 -3.31
N GLU A 11 -9.69 -3.40 -4.22
CA GLU A 11 -9.76 -3.80 -5.64
C GLU A 11 -8.84 -3.01 -6.56
N GLY A 12 -8.28 -1.92 -6.07
CA GLY A 12 -7.41 -1.06 -6.88
C GLY A 12 -6.04 -1.69 -7.15
N ALA A 13 -5.52 -1.48 -8.35
CA ALA A 13 -4.11 -1.71 -8.65
C ALA A 13 -3.29 -0.51 -8.13
N TRP A 14 -2.38 -0.76 -7.18
CA TRP A 14 -1.53 0.28 -6.59
C TRP A 14 -0.06 -0.14 -6.67
N ALA A 15 0.84 0.83 -6.55
CA ALA A 15 2.27 0.59 -6.44
C ALA A 15 2.90 1.61 -5.49
N LEU A 16 4.06 1.26 -4.91
CA LEU A 16 4.91 2.24 -4.23
C LEU A 16 5.26 3.36 -5.21
N SER A 17 5.18 4.62 -4.77
CA SER A 17 5.63 5.73 -5.61
C SER A 17 7.13 5.60 -5.87
N PRO A 18 7.60 5.81 -7.13
CA PRO A 18 9.03 5.77 -7.45
C PRO A 18 9.82 6.89 -6.76
N SER A 19 9.12 7.90 -6.22
CA SER A 19 9.70 8.98 -5.43
C SER A 19 9.83 8.63 -3.94
N VAL A 20 9.58 7.38 -3.53
CA VAL A 20 9.62 6.96 -2.12
C VAL A 20 10.78 6.01 -1.87
N ALA A 21 11.59 6.35 -0.87
CA ALA A 21 12.55 5.43 -0.28
C ALA A 21 12.00 4.83 1.02
N LEU A 22 12.19 3.52 1.18
CA LEU A 22 11.87 2.79 2.41
C LEU A 22 13.18 2.42 3.12
N ARG A 23 13.37 2.94 4.34
CA ARG A 23 14.45 2.54 5.24
C ARG A 23 13.89 1.54 6.28
N PRO A 24 14.33 0.27 6.27
CA PRO A 24 13.90 -0.73 7.25
C PRO A 24 14.30 -0.34 8.67
N GLU A 25 13.44 -0.63 9.63
CA GLU A 25 13.64 -0.42 11.07
C GLU A 25 12.98 -1.56 11.86
N PRO A 26 13.34 -1.82 13.14
CA PRO A 26 12.77 -2.94 13.91
C PRO A 26 11.24 -2.92 14.04
N PHE A 27 10.62 -1.73 13.99
CA PHE A 27 9.16 -1.57 14.05
C PHE A 27 8.48 -1.63 12.68
N GLY A 28 9.23 -1.73 11.58
CA GLY A 28 8.74 -1.68 10.20
C GLY A 28 9.65 -0.84 9.31
N ALA A 29 9.25 0.38 8.95
CA ALA A 29 10.08 1.26 8.12
C ALA A 29 9.78 2.75 8.28
N LEU A 30 10.78 3.56 7.92
CA LEU A 30 10.63 4.97 7.59
C LEU A 30 10.44 5.10 6.08
N ALA A 31 9.34 5.72 5.65
CA ALA A 31 9.04 6.03 4.25
C ALA A 31 9.26 7.52 4.01
N TYR A 32 10.19 7.87 3.12
CA TYR A 32 10.48 9.26 2.77
C TYR A 32 10.17 9.51 1.30
N HIS A 33 9.38 10.54 1.02
CA HIS A 33 9.04 10.93 -0.33
C HIS A 33 9.90 12.12 -0.80
N PHE A 34 10.70 11.94 -1.85
CA PHE A 34 11.67 12.93 -2.33
C PHE A 34 11.02 14.21 -2.89
N GLY A 35 9.87 14.11 -3.57
CA GLY A 35 9.15 15.26 -4.13
C GLY A 35 8.52 16.17 -3.07
N ASN A 36 7.59 15.64 -2.27
CA ASN A 36 6.85 16.41 -1.26
C ASN A 36 7.53 16.49 0.13
N ARG A 37 8.69 15.84 0.30
CA ARG A 37 9.50 15.81 1.53
C ARG A 37 8.79 15.25 2.78
N LYS A 38 7.67 14.55 2.63
CA LYS A 38 6.97 13.91 3.76
C LYS A 38 7.74 12.69 4.25
N LEU A 39 7.78 12.53 5.57
CA LEU A 39 8.25 11.34 6.26
C LEU A 39 7.05 10.64 6.90
N THR A 40 6.86 9.34 6.65
CA THR A 40 5.79 8.53 7.22
C THR A 40 6.38 7.28 7.86
N PHE A 41 5.83 6.90 9.02
CA PHE A 41 6.26 5.70 9.75
C PHE A 41 5.32 4.54 9.41
N LEU A 42 5.86 3.47 8.84
CA LEU A 42 5.16 2.21 8.65
C LEU A 42 5.42 1.34 9.89
N LYS A 43 4.47 1.36 10.84
CA LYS A 43 4.63 0.78 12.20
C LYS A 43 4.35 -0.73 12.29
N ARG A 44 4.37 -1.43 11.16
CA ARG A 44 4.17 -2.89 11.08
C ARG A 44 5.07 -3.45 9.98
N PRO A 45 5.88 -4.49 10.25
CA PRO A 45 6.68 -5.15 9.22
C PRO A 45 5.84 -5.64 8.03
N GLU A 46 4.62 -6.15 8.29
CA GLU A 46 3.72 -6.65 7.25
C GLU A 46 3.25 -5.52 6.33
N LEU A 47 3.02 -4.30 6.85
CA LEU A 47 2.68 -3.15 6.02
C LEU A 47 3.83 -2.78 5.07
N VAL A 48 5.08 -2.96 5.51
CA VAL A 48 6.27 -2.76 4.66
C VAL A 48 6.30 -3.79 3.53
N ILE A 49 6.01 -5.06 3.83
CA ILE A 49 5.92 -6.12 2.82
C ILE A 49 4.82 -5.77 1.81
N VAL A 50 3.62 -5.44 2.29
CA VAL A 50 2.47 -5.06 1.45
C VAL A 50 2.85 -3.97 0.46
N VAL A 51 3.39 -2.83 0.93
CA VAL A 51 3.72 -1.71 0.01
C VAL A 51 4.81 -2.05 -1.00
N ARG A 52 5.71 -2.99 -0.70
CA ARG A 52 6.73 -3.47 -1.64
C ARG A 52 6.12 -4.33 -2.73
N VAL A 53 5.23 -5.26 -2.38
CA VAL A 53 4.63 -6.21 -3.32
C VAL A 53 3.39 -5.67 -4.02
N LEU A 54 2.85 -4.52 -3.61
CA LEU A 54 1.67 -3.89 -4.22
C LEU A 54 1.72 -3.88 -5.76
N GLY A 55 2.86 -3.47 -6.32
CA GLY A 55 3.06 -3.36 -7.77
C GLY A 55 3.16 -4.70 -8.50
N GLU A 56 3.29 -5.81 -7.77
CA GLU A 56 3.45 -7.18 -8.29
C GLU A 56 2.11 -7.92 -8.38
N HIS A 57 1.04 -7.36 -7.79
CA HIS A 57 -0.27 -7.98 -7.71
C HIS A 57 -1.33 -7.21 -8.50
N PRO A 58 -2.43 -7.88 -8.93
CA PRO A 58 -3.50 -7.21 -9.68
C PRO A 58 -4.23 -6.15 -8.85
N ASP A 59 -4.40 -6.40 -7.54
CA ASP A 59 -5.10 -5.54 -6.60
C ASP A 59 -4.49 -5.61 -5.19
N VAL A 60 -4.90 -4.68 -4.32
CA VAL A 60 -4.45 -4.64 -2.91
C VAL A 60 -4.82 -5.92 -2.17
N ARG A 61 -6.00 -6.48 -2.39
CA ARG A 61 -6.45 -7.70 -1.70
C ARG A 61 -5.48 -8.86 -1.94
N SER A 62 -5.05 -9.05 -3.18
CA SER A 62 -4.08 -10.06 -3.59
C SER A 62 -2.71 -9.82 -2.93
N ALA A 63 -2.27 -8.56 -2.85
CA ALA A 63 -1.04 -8.19 -2.14
C ALA A 63 -1.12 -8.46 -0.63
N LEU A 64 -2.26 -8.19 0.01
CA LEU A 64 -2.49 -8.51 1.42
C LEU A 64 -2.43 -10.01 1.68
N VAL A 65 -3.01 -10.83 0.80
CA VAL A 65 -2.94 -12.29 0.89
C VAL A 65 -1.49 -12.77 0.73
N ALA A 66 -0.76 -12.27 -0.26
CA ALA A 66 0.64 -12.63 -0.49
C ALA A 66 1.56 -12.22 0.68
N ALA A 67 1.26 -11.11 1.35
CA ALA A 67 1.96 -10.66 2.55
C ALA A 67 1.53 -11.38 3.85
N GLY A 68 0.60 -12.34 3.77
CA GLY A 68 0.13 -13.11 4.92
C GLY A 68 -0.81 -12.36 5.87
N VAL A 69 -1.42 -11.26 5.43
CA VAL A 69 -2.36 -10.47 6.24
C VAL A 69 -3.72 -11.19 6.34
N PRO A 70 -4.21 -11.52 7.56
CA PRO A 70 -5.49 -12.18 7.74
C PRO A 70 -6.66 -11.36 7.17
N PRO A 71 -7.70 -11.99 6.57
CA PRO A 71 -8.85 -11.30 6.01
C PRO A 71 -9.55 -10.35 7.00
N SER A 72 -9.59 -10.71 8.28
CA SER A 72 -10.16 -9.87 9.36
C SER A 72 -9.43 -8.53 9.54
N GLN A 73 -8.19 -8.40 9.05
CA GLN A 73 -7.39 -7.18 9.13
C GLN A 73 -7.40 -6.37 7.82
N HIS A 74 -7.97 -6.89 6.73
CA HIS A 74 -7.90 -6.23 5.41
C HIS A 74 -8.47 -4.81 5.42
N ALA A 75 -9.58 -4.58 6.12
CA ALA A 75 -10.16 -3.25 6.25
C ALA A 75 -9.19 -2.24 6.92
N ALA A 76 -8.50 -2.66 7.99
CA ALA A 76 -7.53 -1.82 8.70
C ALA A 76 -6.30 -1.50 7.82
N TYR A 77 -5.83 -2.46 7.03
CA TYR A 77 -4.77 -2.22 6.05
C TYR A 77 -5.25 -1.31 4.90
N GLY A 78 -6.48 -1.47 4.44
CA GLY A 78 -7.12 -0.56 3.49
C GLY A 78 -7.08 0.88 3.98
N GLU A 79 -7.44 1.15 5.24
CA GLU A 79 -7.35 2.49 5.83
C GLU A 79 -5.91 3.03 5.87
N ALA A 80 -4.95 2.19 6.27
CA ALA A 80 -3.54 2.57 6.28
C ALA A 80 -3.04 2.96 4.88
N LEU A 81 -3.37 2.14 3.87
CA LEU A 81 -3.03 2.39 2.47
C LEU A 81 -3.71 3.66 1.94
N ARG A 82 -4.95 3.97 2.34
CA ARG A 82 -5.59 5.25 1.97
C ARG A 82 -4.84 6.44 2.54
N GLY A 83 -4.30 6.30 3.75
CA GLY A 83 -3.39 7.29 4.34
C GLY A 83 -2.14 7.51 3.50
N LEU A 84 -1.51 6.43 3.04
CA LEU A 84 -0.33 6.49 2.17
C LEU A 84 -0.66 7.11 0.80
N ALA A 85 -1.80 6.77 0.22
CA ALA A 85 -2.25 7.34 -1.05
C ALA A 85 -2.45 8.87 -0.96
N ARG A 86 -3.04 9.37 0.14
CA ARG A 86 -3.21 10.82 0.38
C ARG A 86 -1.90 11.59 0.48
N THR A 87 -0.79 10.92 0.78
CA THR A 87 0.54 11.53 0.90
C THR A 87 1.46 11.18 -0.26
N ASP A 88 0.92 10.60 -1.34
CA ASP A 88 1.66 10.17 -2.53
C ASP A 88 2.73 9.10 -2.24
N MET A 89 2.62 8.41 -1.09
CA MET A 89 3.54 7.33 -0.73
C MET A 89 3.30 6.09 -1.60
N ILE A 90 2.04 5.85 -1.96
CA ILE A 90 1.63 4.89 -2.98
C ILE A 90 0.77 5.61 -4.01
N ARG A 91 0.75 5.09 -5.24
CA ARG A 91 -0.02 5.65 -6.35
C ARG A 91 -0.82 4.56 -7.07
N PRO A 92 -1.95 4.89 -7.72
CA PRO A 92 -2.59 3.96 -8.63
C PRO A 92 -1.56 3.49 -9.66
N ARG A 93 -1.53 2.18 -9.95
CA ARG A 93 -0.73 1.68 -11.05
C ARG A 93 -1.43 2.10 -12.33
N GLU A 94 -0.80 2.98 -13.10
CA GLU A 94 -1.25 3.25 -14.46
C GLU A 94 -1.34 1.92 -15.19
N LYS A 95 -2.50 1.63 -15.78
CA LYS A 95 -2.59 0.52 -16.72
C LYS A 95 -1.65 0.90 -17.86
N GLU A 96 -0.48 0.28 -17.95
CA GLU A 96 0.26 0.28 -19.20
C GLU A 96 -0.72 -0.23 -20.26
N LEU A 97 -1.21 0.68 -21.10
CA LEU A 97 -1.82 0.31 -22.36
C LEU A 97 -0.70 -0.38 -23.11
N ALA A 98 -0.69 -1.71 -23.03
CA ALA A 98 0.24 -2.56 -23.76
C ALA A 98 0.27 -2.06 -25.21
N ARG A 99 1.43 -1.55 -25.61
CA ARG A 99 1.69 -1.07 -26.96
C ARG A 99 2.25 -2.20 -27.81
#